data_AF-A0A6I3IKZ2-F1
#
_entry.id   AF-A0A6I3IKZ2-F1
#
_cell.length_a   1.000
_cell.length_b   1.000
_cell.length_c   1.000
_cell.angle_alpha   90.00
_cell.angle_beta   90.00
_cell.angle_gamma   90.00
#
_symmetry.space_group_name_H-M   'P 1'
#
loop_
_entity.id
_entity.type
_entity.pdbx_description
1 polymer ?
#
loop_
_entity_poly.entity_id
_entity_poly.type
_entity_poly.pdbx_seq_one_letter_code
_entity_poly.pdbx_strand_id
1 'polypeptide(L)'
;MPVRRIEARVHGEVPERREDVWPFDIPALAQLLREGLDPGPATVLVGENGAGKSTLVEGSFGENFHGRSHGEGFRDLFTGPRFTQKFGLYVFDEPESALSFTSQLHLLGVLLELMERGDSQVLMATHSPVLASLPGATLLQLDEEGYRPVAWEDLDLVDHYRRFLERPERYLRHLR
;
A
#
# COMPACT_ATOMS: atom_id res chain seq x y z
N MET A 1 12.26 -16.67 -4.76
CA MET A 1 10.96 -17.38 -4.76
C MET A 1 9.91 -16.35 -4.39
N PRO A 2 8.81 -16.22 -5.14
CA PRO A 2 7.77 -15.25 -4.81
C PRO A 2 7.10 -15.60 -3.48
N VAL A 3 6.76 -14.58 -2.69
CA VAL A 3 5.86 -14.68 -1.54
C VAL A 3 4.51 -15.10 -2.07
N ARG A 4 4.02 -16.24 -1.60
CA ARG A 4 2.72 -16.81 -2.01
C ARG A 4 1.60 -16.46 -1.05
N ARG A 5 1.95 -16.19 0.20
CA ARG A 5 1.02 -15.96 1.30
C ARG A 5 1.69 -15.14 2.39
N ILE A 6 0.97 -14.16 2.89
CA ILE A 6 1.30 -13.32 4.03
C ILE A 6 0.34 -13.71 5.15
N GLU A 7 0.89 -14.09 6.30
CA GLU A 7 0.13 -14.44 7.49
C GLU A 7 0.70 -13.65 8.66
N ALA A 8 -0.16 -12.93 9.38
CA ALA A 8 0.25 -12.35 10.65
C ALA A 8 0.35 -13.46 11.70
N ARG A 9 1.46 -13.49 12.44
CA ARG A 9 1.66 -14.41 13.57
C ARG A 9 1.94 -13.62 14.83
N VAL A 10 1.23 -13.95 15.89
CA VAL A 10 1.49 -13.36 17.20
C VAL A 10 2.61 -14.15 17.87
N HIS A 11 3.70 -13.47 18.24
CA HIS A 11 4.77 -14.04 19.03
C HIS A 11 4.56 -13.72 20.53
N GLY A 12 4.39 -14.74 21.38
CA GLY A 12 4.20 -14.60 22.84
C GLY A 12 2.82 -15.06 23.35
N GLU A 13 2.57 -14.91 24.66
CA GLU A 13 1.23 -15.12 25.24
C GLU A 13 0.24 -14.09 24.69
N VAL A 14 -0.84 -14.60 24.12
CA VAL A 14 -1.92 -13.82 23.51
C VAL A 14 -3.06 -13.76 24.52
N PRO A 15 -3.45 -12.58 25.05
CA PRO A 15 -4.62 -12.47 25.92
C PRO A 15 -5.87 -13.00 25.20
N GLU A 16 -6.69 -13.80 25.90
CA GLU A 16 -7.77 -14.64 25.34
C GLU A 16 -8.93 -13.88 24.66
N ARG A 17 -8.98 -12.54 24.71
CA ARG A 17 -9.96 -11.72 23.95
C ARG A 17 -9.28 -10.51 23.34
N ARG A 18 -9.19 -10.49 22.01
CA ARG A 18 -8.35 -9.55 21.25
C ARG A 18 -9.07 -8.75 20.15
N GLU A 19 -10.37 -8.92 19.92
CA GLU A 19 -11.04 -8.18 18.84
C GLU A 19 -11.20 -6.69 19.14
N ASP A 20 -11.13 -6.27 20.42
CA ASP A 20 -11.31 -4.87 20.85
C ASP A 20 -9.99 -4.19 21.30
N VAL A 21 -8.82 -4.75 20.96
CA VAL A 21 -7.53 -4.25 21.44
C VAL A 21 -6.60 -3.97 20.27
N TRP A 22 -6.16 -2.72 20.16
CA TRP A 22 -5.14 -2.32 19.17
C TRP A 22 -3.88 -3.20 19.21
N PRO A 23 -3.33 -3.61 18.04
CA PRO A 23 -3.80 -3.34 16.67
C PRO A 23 -4.83 -4.35 16.14
N PHE A 24 -5.30 -5.30 16.96
CA PHE A 24 -6.15 -6.42 16.54
C PHE A 24 -7.62 -6.03 16.29
N ASP A 25 -8.02 -4.83 16.72
CA ASP A 25 -9.29 -4.19 16.41
C ASP A 25 -9.30 -3.49 15.04
N ILE A 26 -8.13 -3.35 14.39
CA ILE A 26 -8.03 -2.85 13.03
C ILE A 26 -8.64 -3.91 12.10
N PRO A 27 -9.74 -3.62 11.37
CA PRO A 27 -10.46 -4.62 10.58
C PRO A 27 -9.57 -5.34 9.58
N ALA A 28 -8.68 -4.60 8.92
CA ALA A 28 -7.76 -5.13 7.93
C ALA A 28 -6.73 -6.10 8.55
N LEU A 29 -6.21 -5.79 9.75
CA LEU A 29 -5.30 -6.71 10.46
C LEU A 29 -6.04 -7.93 11.00
N ALA A 30 -7.24 -7.74 11.53
CA ALA A 30 -8.10 -8.82 12.00
C ALA A 30 -8.42 -9.80 10.86
N GLN A 31 -8.74 -9.29 9.68
CA GLN A 31 -8.93 -10.12 8.49
C GLN A 31 -7.65 -10.84 8.07
N LEU A 32 -6.49 -10.16 8.07
CA LEU A 32 -5.21 -10.81 7.74
C LEU A 32 -4.90 -11.98 8.69
N LEU A 33 -5.20 -11.84 9.98
CA LEU A 33 -5.03 -12.91 10.97
C LEU A 33 -5.95 -14.11 10.73
N ARG A 34 -7.17 -13.87 10.25
CA ARG A 34 -8.16 -14.93 9.97
C ARG A 34 -7.92 -15.63 8.64
N GLU A 35 -7.64 -14.86 7.59
CA GLU A 35 -7.73 -15.30 6.20
C GLU A 35 -6.34 -15.38 5.52
N GLY A 36 -5.38 -14.59 5.99
CA GLY A 36 -4.13 -14.34 5.27
C GLY A 36 -4.35 -13.50 4.01
N LEU A 37 -3.24 -13.09 3.39
CA LEU A 37 -3.25 -12.38 2.12
C LEU A 37 -2.35 -13.12 1.12
N ASP A 38 -2.88 -13.43 -0.05
CA ASP A 38 -2.12 -14.06 -1.14
C ASP A 38 -1.71 -12.96 -2.15
N PRO A 39 -0.49 -12.38 -2.05
CA PRO A 39 -0.11 -11.26 -2.90
C PRO A 39 0.15 -11.70 -4.35
N GLY A 40 -0.34 -10.91 -5.29
CA GLY A 40 -0.02 -11.05 -6.72
C GLY A 40 1.37 -10.51 -7.08
N PRO A 41 1.67 -10.34 -8.38
CA PRO A 41 2.87 -9.65 -8.85
C PRO A 41 2.95 -8.20 -8.34
N ALA A 42 1.81 -7.52 -8.27
CA ALA A 42 1.66 -6.26 -7.55
C ALA A 42 0.35 -6.26 -6.77
N THR A 43 0.44 -5.88 -5.49
CA THR A 43 -0.70 -5.68 -4.59
C THR A 43 -0.61 -4.28 -4.01
N VAL A 44 -1.68 -3.49 -4.13
CA VAL A 44 -1.71 -2.10 -3.64
C VAL A 44 -2.82 -1.96 -2.61
N LEU A 45 -2.47 -1.47 -1.42
CA LEU A 45 -3.38 -1.18 -0.32
C LEU A 45 -3.77 0.30 -0.38
N VAL A 46 -5.06 0.57 -0.41
CA VAL A 46 -5.66 1.92 -0.41
C VAL A 46 -6.70 1.99 0.70
N GLY A 47 -6.87 3.13 1.33
CA GLY A 47 -7.83 3.31 2.42
C GLY A 47 -7.52 4.56 3.22
N GLU A 48 -8.44 5.01 4.06
CA GLU A 48 -8.29 6.21 4.88
C GLU A 48 -7.13 6.10 5.88
N ASN A 49 -6.72 7.23 6.45
CA ASN A 49 -5.76 7.25 7.55
C ASN A 49 -6.29 6.42 8.72
N GLY A 50 -5.47 5.53 9.27
CA GLY A 50 -5.90 4.63 10.34
C GLY A 50 -6.61 3.36 9.89
N ALA A 51 -6.88 3.16 8.58
CA ALA A 51 -7.48 1.93 8.05
C ALA A 51 -6.56 0.69 8.14
N GLY A 52 -5.33 0.85 8.65
CA GLY A 52 -4.40 -0.25 8.88
C GLY A 52 -3.39 -0.53 7.77
N LYS A 53 -3.23 0.37 6.77
CA LYS A 53 -2.28 0.19 5.66
C LYS A 53 -0.83 -0.04 6.13
N SER A 54 -0.27 0.92 6.88
CA SER A 54 1.10 0.82 7.41
C SER A 54 1.21 -0.34 8.40
N THR A 55 0.20 -0.56 9.25
CA THR A 55 0.18 -1.70 10.18
C THR A 55 0.21 -3.06 9.46
N LEU A 56 -0.50 -3.21 8.35
CA LEU A 56 -0.44 -4.41 7.52
C LEU A 56 0.94 -4.58 6.88
N VAL A 57 1.54 -3.50 6.37
CA VAL A 57 2.87 -3.52 5.79
C VAL A 57 3.92 -3.89 6.84
N GLU A 58 3.96 -3.18 7.96
CA GLU A 58 4.91 -3.38 9.05
C GLU A 58 4.72 -4.74 9.73
N GLY A 59 3.47 -5.13 10.03
CA GLY A 59 3.14 -6.41 10.66
C GLY A 59 3.51 -7.63 9.80
N SER A 60 3.61 -7.45 8.48
CA SER A 60 3.95 -8.53 7.54
C SER A 60 5.46 -8.72 7.35
N PHE A 61 6.26 -7.65 7.50
CA PHE A 61 7.70 -7.68 7.17
C PHE A 61 8.63 -7.26 8.31
N GLY A 62 8.07 -6.80 9.44
CA GLY A 62 8.78 -6.38 10.65
C GLY A 62 9.39 -4.98 10.59
N GLU A 63 9.68 -4.39 11.76
CA GLU A 63 10.26 -3.04 11.91
C GLU A 63 11.62 -2.86 11.20
N ASN A 64 12.35 -3.94 10.92
CA ASN A 64 13.64 -3.88 10.22
C ASN A 64 13.51 -3.63 8.70
N PHE A 65 12.29 -3.63 8.15
CA PHE A 65 12.05 -3.32 6.74
C PHE A 65 11.99 -1.80 6.45
N HIS A 66 12.02 -0.96 7.49
CA HIS A 66 12.16 0.51 7.36
C HIS A 66 13.54 0.98 6.87
N GLY A 67 14.40 0.06 6.45
CA GLY A 67 15.80 0.28 6.05
C GLY A 67 15.99 0.98 4.72
N ARG A 68 15.37 2.17 4.55
CA ARG A 68 15.84 3.37 3.84
C ARG A 68 14.68 4.36 3.74
N SER A 69 14.54 5.14 4.81
CA SER A 69 13.58 6.22 4.98
C SER A 69 13.33 7.01 3.70
N HIS A 70 12.06 7.11 3.30
CA HIS A 70 11.31 8.24 2.72
C HIS A 70 12.02 9.26 1.77
N GLY A 71 13.18 8.93 1.19
CA GLY A 71 13.96 9.81 0.33
C GLY A 71 15.36 9.28 -0.05
N GLU A 72 16.03 8.48 0.79
CA GLU A 72 17.37 7.95 0.47
C GLU A 72 17.33 6.69 -0.40
N GLY A 73 16.43 5.75 -0.11
CA GLY A 73 16.14 4.62 -1.01
C GLY A 73 15.51 5.07 -2.33
N PHE A 74 14.84 6.22 -2.28
CA PHE A 74 14.22 6.89 -3.42
C PHE A 74 15.26 7.44 -4.41
N ARG A 75 16.38 7.99 -3.91
CA ARG A 75 17.50 8.38 -4.79
C ARG A 75 18.11 7.19 -5.51
N ASP A 76 18.26 6.04 -4.86
CA ASP A 76 18.75 4.83 -5.53
C ASP A 76 17.81 4.36 -6.66
N LEU A 77 16.50 4.59 -6.52
CA LEU A 77 15.45 4.27 -7.50
C LEU A 77 15.48 5.20 -8.73
N PHE A 78 15.89 6.46 -8.54
CA PHE A 78 15.92 7.50 -9.60
C PHE A 78 17.31 7.75 -10.21
N THR A 79 18.40 7.40 -9.52
CA THR A 79 19.77 7.75 -9.93
C THR A 79 20.73 6.57 -10.05
N GLY A 80 20.31 5.35 -9.69
CA GLY A 80 21.19 4.18 -9.65
C GLY A 80 20.77 3.08 -10.64
N PRO A 81 21.66 2.51 -11.47
CA PRO A 81 21.37 1.31 -12.26
C PRO A 81 21.09 0.06 -11.41
N ARG A 82 21.11 0.17 -10.07
CA ARG A 82 21.07 -0.95 -9.12
C ARG A 82 19.67 -1.37 -8.70
N PHE A 83 18.68 -0.48 -8.80
CA PHE A 83 17.33 -0.79 -8.28
C PHE A 83 16.66 -1.89 -9.09
N THR A 84 16.67 -1.76 -10.42
CA THR A 84 16.12 -2.78 -11.32
C THR A 84 17.04 -3.99 -11.53
N GLN A 85 18.25 -4.01 -10.94
CA GLN A 85 19.17 -5.16 -11.03
C GLN A 85 18.99 -6.17 -9.89
N LYS A 86 18.16 -5.86 -8.89
CA LYS A 86 17.82 -6.76 -7.80
C LYS A 86 16.44 -7.36 -8.03
N PHE A 87 16.27 -8.61 -7.61
CA PHE A 87 15.02 -9.37 -7.76
C PHE A 87 14.49 -9.71 -6.38
N GLY A 88 13.17 -9.63 -6.19
CA GLY A 88 12.54 -9.96 -4.92
C GLY A 88 11.26 -9.19 -4.63
N LEU A 89 10.91 -9.12 -3.35
CA LEU A 89 9.76 -8.37 -2.87
C LEU A 89 10.15 -6.93 -2.56
N TYR A 90 9.47 -5.99 -3.21
CA TYR A 90 9.54 -4.57 -2.95
C TYR A 90 8.31 -4.16 -2.13
N VAL A 91 8.55 -3.49 -1.01
CA VAL A 91 7.49 -3.02 -0.12
C VAL A 91 7.60 -1.51 -0.02
N PHE A 92 6.50 -0.81 -0.28
CA PHE A 92 6.42 0.64 -0.20
C PHE A 92 5.30 1.03 0.77
N ASP A 93 5.59 1.98 1.66
CA ASP A 93 4.60 2.58 2.53
C ASP A 93 4.54 4.08 2.24
N GLU A 94 3.40 4.53 1.72
CA GLU A 94 3.09 5.91 1.34
C GLU A 94 4.24 6.64 0.63
N PRO A 95 4.82 6.05 -0.44
CA PRO A 95 5.99 6.59 -1.11
C PRO A 95 5.73 7.99 -1.69
N GLU A 96 4.48 8.34 -1.99
CA GLU A 96 4.07 9.65 -2.50
C GLU A 96 4.30 10.82 -1.54
N SER A 97 4.46 10.58 -0.23
CA SER A 97 4.59 11.62 0.80
C SER A 97 5.75 12.60 0.53
N ALA A 98 6.77 12.15 -0.22
CA ALA A 98 7.92 12.97 -0.62
C ALA A 98 7.93 13.35 -2.12
N LEU A 99 6.85 13.08 -2.87
CA LEU A 99 6.87 13.11 -4.34
C LEU A 99 5.94 14.11 -4.96
N SER A 100 6.48 14.83 -5.95
CA SER A 100 5.65 15.54 -6.93
C SER A 100 4.85 14.55 -7.79
N PHE A 101 3.77 15.02 -8.40
CA PHE A 101 2.98 14.24 -9.37
C PHE A 101 3.86 13.61 -10.47
N THR A 102 4.78 14.39 -11.05
CA THR A 102 5.72 13.90 -12.06
C THR A 102 6.66 12.83 -11.51
N SER A 103 7.11 12.95 -10.26
CA SER A 103 7.93 11.93 -9.61
C SER A 103 7.14 10.64 -9.35
N GLN A 104 5.85 10.73 -9.06
CA GLN A 104 4.98 9.55 -8.92
C GLN A 104 4.80 8.82 -10.27
N LEU A 105 4.64 9.55 -11.37
CA LEU A 105 4.59 8.94 -12.72
C LEU A 105 5.90 8.21 -13.08
N HIS A 106 7.05 8.76 -12.70
CA HIS A 106 8.33 8.07 -12.89
C HIS A 106 8.43 6.79 -12.05
N LEU A 107 7.98 6.83 -10.79
CA LEU A 107 7.92 5.64 -9.94
C LEU A 107 7.04 4.55 -10.58
N LEU A 108 5.86 4.90 -11.10
CA LEU A 108 5.01 3.96 -11.85
C LEU A 108 5.78 3.29 -13.01
N GLY A 109 6.54 4.07 -13.78
CA GLY A 109 7.37 3.53 -14.87
C GLY A 109 8.37 2.48 -14.36
N VAL A 110 9.06 2.76 -13.26
CA VAL A 110 9.99 1.79 -12.65
C VAL A 110 9.26 0.54 -12.14
N LEU A 111 8.10 0.70 -11.51
CA LEU A 111 7.31 -0.44 -11.02
C LEU A 111 6.79 -1.30 -12.18
N LEU A 112 6.37 -0.68 -13.28
CA LEU A 112 6.00 -1.38 -14.50
C LEU A 112 7.16 -2.21 -15.07
N GLU A 113 8.36 -1.62 -15.16
CA GLU A 113 9.56 -2.36 -15.61
C GLU A 113 9.88 -3.55 -14.70
N LEU A 114 9.68 -3.42 -13.38
CA LEU A 114 9.85 -4.52 -12.45
C LEU A 114 8.80 -5.63 -12.66
N MET A 115 7.55 -5.25 -12.88
CA MET A 115 6.46 -6.20 -13.12
C MET A 115 6.62 -6.94 -14.44
N GLU A 116 7.05 -6.26 -15.51
CA GLU A 116 7.27 -6.84 -16.84
C GLU A 116 8.37 -7.92 -16.85
N ARG A 117 9.37 -7.79 -16.00
CA ARG A 117 10.45 -8.80 -15.85
C ARG A 117 9.96 -10.10 -15.22
N GLY A 118 8.90 -10.03 -14.40
CA GLY A 118 8.27 -11.20 -13.77
C GLY A 118 9.08 -11.90 -12.67
N ASP A 119 10.21 -11.31 -12.25
CA ASP A 119 11.10 -11.83 -11.20
C ASP A 119 10.97 -11.09 -9.86
N SER A 120 10.05 -10.13 -9.80
CA SER A 120 9.85 -9.23 -8.67
C SER A 120 8.37 -9.17 -8.26
N GLN A 121 8.12 -8.88 -6.98
CA GLN A 121 6.79 -8.62 -6.45
C GLN A 121 6.74 -7.25 -5.80
N VAL A 122 5.59 -6.59 -5.85
CA VAL A 122 5.36 -5.28 -5.23
C VAL A 122 4.20 -5.39 -4.24
N LEU A 123 4.43 -4.93 -3.00
CA LEU A 123 3.36 -4.55 -2.08
C LEU A 123 3.48 -3.05 -1.81
N MET A 124 2.42 -2.29 -2.00
CA MET A 124 2.46 -0.84 -1.83
C MET A 124 1.24 -0.34 -1.08
N ALA A 125 1.42 0.38 0.01
CA ALA A 125 0.37 1.22 0.60
C ALA A 125 0.44 2.63 -0.01
N THR A 126 -0.69 3.19 -0.42
CA THR A 126 -0.72 4.55 -0.99
C THR A 126 -2.07 5.24 -0.81
N HIS A 127 -2.01 6.55 -0.70
CA HIS A 127 -3.08 7.54 -0.83
C HIS A 127 -3.02 8.28 -2.18
N SER A 128 -2.14 7.88 -3.09
CA SER A 128 -2.06 8.49 -4.41
C SER A 128 -2.95 7.74 -5.42
N PRO A 129 -3.96 8.39 -6.04
CA PRO A 129 -4.68 7.78 -7.14
C PRO A 129 -3.77 7.50 -8.34
N VAL A 130 -2.64 8.20 -8.45
CA VAL A 130 -1.62 7.95 -9.48
C VAL A 130 -0.91 6.63 -9.21
N LEU A 131 -0.36 6.43 -8.02
CA LEU A 131 0.35 5.18 -7.72
C LEU A 131 -0.60 3.97 -7.66
N ALA A 132 -1.84 4.17 -7.20
CA ALA A 132 -2.88 3.16 -7.26
C ALA A 132 -3.26 2.76 -8.70
N SER A 133 -2.93 3.56 -9.71
CA SER A 133 -3.22 3.22 -11.11
C SER A 133 -2.20 2.26 -11.74
N LEU A 134 -1.34 1.61 -10.94
CA LEU A 134 -0.34 0.66 -11.42
C LEU A 134 -1.00 -0.47 -12.23
N PRO A 135 -0.73 -0.57 -13.54
CA PRO A 135 -1.37 -1.56 -14.39
C PRO A 135 -1.14 -3.00 -13.92
N GLY A 136 -2.21 -3.80 -13.89
CA GLY A 136 -2.15 -5.21 -13.49
C GLY A 136 -1.99 -5.44 -11.98
N ALA A 137 -2.00 -4.39 -11.16
CA ALA A 137 -2.00 -4.53 -9.71
C ALA A 137 -3.37 -5.01 -9.20
N THR A 138 -3.34 -5.85 -8.17
CA THR A 138 -4.52 -6.12 -7.33
C THR A 138 -4.68 -4.98 -6.35
N LEU A 139 -5.78 -4.23 -6.43
CA LEU A 139 -6.06 -3.12 -5.54
C LEU A 139 -6.96 -3.59 -4.41
N LEU A 140 -6.53 -3.39 -3.17
CA LEU A 140 -7.28 -3.71 -1.96
C LEU A 140 -7.67 -2.41 -1.28
N GLN A 141 -8.98 -2.15 -1.22
CA GLN A 141 -9.52 -1.07 -0.40
C GLN A 141 -9.69 -1.57 1.03
N LEU A 142 -9.10 -0.85 1.98
CA LEU A 142 -9.24 -1.05 3.41
C LEU A 142 -10.30 -0.08 3.95
N ASP A 143 -11.28 -0.62 4.65
CA ASP A 143 -12.38 0.11 5.26
C ASP A 143 -12.73 -0.49 6.65
N GLU A 144 -13.86 -0.11 7.20
CA GLU A 144 -14.32 -0.55 8.53
C GLU A 144 -14.65 -2.05 8.59
N GLU A 145 -14.81 -2.74 7.45
CA GLU A 145 -15.13 -4.17 7.39
C GLU A 145 -13.89 -5.05 7.15
N GLY A 146 -12.77 -4.47 6.71
CA GLY A 146 -11.54 -5.19 6.41
C GLY A 146 -10.86 -4.67 5.16
N TYR A 147 -10.39 -5.59 4.32
CA TYR A 147 -9.90 -5.31 2.97
C TYR A 147 -10.69 -6.10 1.92
N ARG A 148 -10.96 -5.45 0.79
CA ARG A 148 -11.65 -6.05 -0.36
C ARG A 148 -11.00 -5.63 -1.69
N PRO A 149 -11.00 -6.51 -2.71
CA PRO A 149 -10.54 -6.12 -4.04
C PRO A 149 -11.51 -5.12 -4.69
N VAL A 150 -10.97 -4.08 -5.32
CA VAL A 150 -11.75 -3.02 -5.98
C VAL A 150 -11.09 -2.63 -7.30
N ALA A 151 -11.89 -2.25 -8.32
CA ALA A 151 -11.35 -1.65 -9.53
C ALA A 151 -10.85 -0.22 -9.24
N TRP A 152 -9.87 0.27 -10.00
CA TRP A 152 -9.30 1.60 -9.75
C TRP A 152 -10.37 2.70 -9.82
N GLU A 153 -11.28 2.60 -10.78
CA GLU A 153 -12.35 3.57 -11.00
C GLU A 153 -13.36 3.63 -9.85
N ASP A 154 -13.45 2.56 -9.07
CA ASP A 154 -14.41 2.36 -7.97
C ASP A 154 -13.77 2.57 -6.59
N LEU A 155 -12.49 2.94 -6.51
CA LEU A 155 -11.83 3.29 -5.24
C LEU A 155 -12.43 4.58 -4.66
N ASP A 156 -12.70 4.58 -3.36
CA ASP A 156 -13.19 5.77 -2.65
C ASP A 156 -12.23 6.96 -2.81
N LEU A 157 -10.93 6.71 -2.74
CA LEU A 157 -9.89 7.71 -3.00
C LEU A 157 -10.04 8.37 -4.38
N VAL A 158 -10.33 7.57 -5.42
CA VAL A 158 -10.44 8.07 -6.79
C VAL A 158 -11.73 8.86 -6.96
N ASP A 159 -12.84 8.41 -6.39
CA ASP A 159 -14.10 9.17 -6.34
C ASP A 159 -13.93 10.50 -5.60
N HIS A 160 -13.27 10.51 -4.44
CA HIS A 160 -12.97 11.72 -3.67
C HIS A 160 -12.19 12.75 -4.49
N TYR A 161 -11.11 12.32 -5.17
CA TYR A 161 -10.32 13.21 -6.02
C TYR A 161 -11.11 13.72 -7.21
N ARG A 162 -11.89 12.87 -7.90
CA ARG A 162 -12.73 13.28 -9.02
C ARG A 162 -13.71 14.38 -8.61
N ARG A 163 -14.48 14.15 -7.53
CA ARG A 163 -15.47 15.12 -7.05
C ARG A 163 -14.83 16.44 -6.61
N PHE A 164 -13.67 16.37 -5.95
CA PHE A 164 -12.93 17.58 -5.55
C PHE A 164 -12.46 18.38 -6.77
N LEU A 165 -11.83 17.72 -7.76
CA LEU A 165 -11.32 18.38 -8.97
C LEU A 165 -12.44 18.93 -9.85
N GLU A 166 -13.62 18.31 -9.87
CA GLU A 166 -14.79 18.81 -10.59
C GLU A 166 -15.33 20.11 -10.00
N ARG A 167 -15.43 20.22 -8.66
CA ARG A 167 -16.08 21.35 -7.97
C ARG A 167 -15.47 21.61 -6.58
N PRO A 168 -14.26 22.19 -6.50
CA PRO A 168 -13.57 22.39 -5.23
C PRO A 168 -14.32 23.33 -4.27
N GLU A 169 -15.08 24.30 -4.79
CA GLU A 169 -15.80 25.29 -3.98
C GLU A 169 -16.89 24.65 -3.10
N ARG A 170 -17.41 23.47 -3.47
CA ARG A 170 -18.42 22.76 -2.65
C ARG A 170 -17.83 22.24 -1.34
N TYR A 171 -16.58 21.82 -1.36
CA TYR A 171 -15.87 21.32 -0.19
C TYR A 171 -15.45 22.48 0.72
N LEU A 172 -14.99 23.59 0.14
CA LEU A 172 -14.53 24.77 0.89
C LEU A 172 -15.65 25.50 1.66
N ARG A 173 -16.92 25.31 1.29
CA ARG A 173 -18.07 25.91 2.00
C ARG A 173 -18.28 25.34 3.40
N HIS A 174 -17.82 24.13 3.66
CA HIS A 174 -17.98 23.45 4.96
C HIS A 174 -16.82 23.73 5.92
N LEU A 175 -15.79 24.45 5.47
CA LEU A 175 -14.62 24.84 6.28
C LEU A 175 -14.74 26.27 6.86
N ARG A 176 -15.92 26.90 6.72
CA ARG A 176 -16.21 28.25 7.21
C ARG A 176 -17.30 28.23 8.28
#